data_AF-A0A967CZ30-F1
#
_entry.id   AF-A0A967CZ30-F1
#
_cell.length_a   1.000
_cell.length_b   1.000
_cell.length_c   1.000
_cell.angle_alpha   90.00
_cell.angle_beta   90.00
_cell.angle_gamma   90.00
#
_symmetry.space_group_name_H-M   'P 1'
#
loop_
_entity.id
_entity.type
_entity.pdbx_description
1 polymer ?
#
loop_
_entity_poly.entity_id
_entity_poly.type
_entity_poly.pdbx_seq_one_letter_code
_entity_poly.pdbx_strand_id
1 'polypeptide(L)'
;MFSQAGKVGPAYCTGVGKAMLAYLDDVTLEAALQKQAFYQHTQFTHADAGSLKTELLQIQADGFSYDREEHETGIICIAKAILLKGRPIGALSITTTTALHSLDDLNEWKQPLTQAVEQIAQTAKDWQFPTL
;
A
#
# COMPACT_ATOMS: atom_id res chain seq x y z
N MET A 1 -6.42 -0.63 15.34
CA MET A 1 -6.51 -1.50 14.12
C MET A 1 -7.74 -1.16 13.30
N PHE A 2 -7.54 -0.32 12.29
CA PHE A 2 -8.57 0.11 11.35
C PHE A 2 -8.77 -0.93 10.22
N SER A 3 -9.32 -2.12 10.54
CA SER A 3 -9.53 -3.19 9.55
C SER A 3 -10.96 -3.72 9.62
N GLN A 4 -11.76 -3.39 8.61
CA GLN A 4 -13.10 -3.95 8.39
C GLN A 4 -13.37 -3.96 6.87
N ALA A 5 -13.95 -5.03 6.36
CA ALA A 5 -14.36 -5.09 4.96
C ALA A 5 -15.27 -3.90 4.61
N GLY A 6 -15.02 -3.27 3.47
CA GLY A 6 -15.76 -2.09 3.00
C GLY A 6 -15.30 -0.75 3.61
N LYS A 7 -14.36 -0.76 4.56
CA LYS A 7 -13.82 0.47 5.14
C LYS A 7 -12.85 1.15 4.17
N VAL A 8 -12.96 2.47 4.06
CA VAL A 8 -12.10 3.30 3.21
C VAL A 8 -11.04 3.98 4.08
N GLY A 9 -9.77 3.77 3.74
CA GLY A 9 -8.63 4.42 4.39
C GLY A 9 -7.92 5.42 3.47
N PRO A 10 -7.21 6.41 4.03
CA PRO A 10 -6.40 7.36 3.27
C PRO A 10 -5.25 6.65 2.54
N ALA A 11 -5.18 6.81 1.23
CA ALA A 11 -4.16 6.13 0.44
C ALA A 11 -2.75 6.64 0.71
N TYR A 12 -2.63 7.91 1.13
CA TYR A 12 -1.34 8.59 1.35
C TYR A 12 -0.59 8.12 2.59
N CYS A 13 -1.22 7.39 3.52
CA CYS A 13 -0.60 6.98 4.78
C CYS A 13 -0.97 5.55 5.20
N THR A 14 -1.46 4.73 4.27
CA THR A 14 -1.70 3.30 4.51
C THR A 14 -0.80 2.49 3.60
N GLY A 15 -0.28 1.35 4.10
CA GLY A 15 0.65 0.51 3.34
C GLY A 15 0.07 0.10 1.97
N VAL A 16 -1.16 -0.43 1.96
CA VAL A 16 -1.85 -0.82 0.71
C VAL A 16 -2.11 0.37 -0.22
N GLY A 17 -2.45 1.54 0.34
CA GLY A 17 -2.67 2.76 -0.43
C GLY A 17 -1.40 3.21 -1.15
N LYS A 18 -0.30 3.34 -0.41
CA LYS A 18 1.00 3.72 -0.96
C LYS A 18 1.52 2.69 -1.97
N ALA A 19 1.31 1.39 -1.71
CA ALA A 19 1.63 0.34 -2.67
C ALA A 19 0.90 0.55 -4.00
N MET A 20 -0.40 0.83 -3.98
CA MET A 20 -1.16 1.06 -5.21
C MET A 20 -0.76 2.35 -5.91
N LEU A 21 -0.58 3.45 -5.16
CA LEU A 21 -0.21 4.75 -5.73
C LEU A 21 1.13 4.70 -6.48
N ALA A 22 2.11 3.92 -6.00
CA ALA A 22 3.44 3.83 -6.60
C ALA A 22 3.48 3.24 -8.02
N TYR A 23 2.40 2.60 -8.47
CA TYR A 23 2.30 1.98 -9.80
C TYR A 23 1.24 2.63 -10.69
N LEU A 24 0.67 3.77 -10.28
CA LEU A 24 -0.18 4.57 -11.15
C LEU A 24 0.68 5.31 -12.19
N ASP A 25 0.12 5.56 -13.37
CA ASP A 25 0.72 6.50 -14.32
C ASP A 25 0.66 7.93 -13.77
N ASP A 26 1.55 8.81 -14.22
CA ASP A 26 1.70 10.17 -13.71
C ASP A 26 0.38 10.95 -13.71
N VAL A 27 -0.42 10.84 -14.77
CA VAL A 27 -1.69 11.56 -14.88
C VAL A 27 -2.68 11.10 -13.81
N THR A 28 -2.83 9.78 -13.65
CA THR A 28 -3.72 9.21 -12.63
C THR A 28 -3.21 9.47 -11.22
N LEU A 29 -1.90 9.42 -11.00
CA LEU A 29 -1.27 9.73 -9.72
C LEU A 29 -1.51 11.19 -9.31
N GLU A 30 -1.23 12.16 -10.19
CA GLU A 30 -1.49 13.57 -9.89
C GLU A 30 -2.97 13.82 -9.55
N ALA A 31 -3.89 13.23 -10.32
CA ALA A 31 -5.33 13.34 -10.06
C ALA A 31 -5.74 12.72 -8.71
N ALA A 32 -5.08 11.63 -8.29
CA ALA A 32 -5.32 11.00 -7.00
C ALA A 32 -4.78 11.86 -5.84
N LEU A 33 -3.60 12.45 -6.00
CA LEU A 33 -2.94 13.29 -4.99
C LEU A 33 -3.67 14.61 -4.77
N GLN A 34 -4.21 15.23 -5.83
CA GLN A 34 -5.03 16.45 -5.73
C GLN A 34 -6.32 16.24 -4.91
N LYS A 35 -6.76 15.00 -4.75
CA LYS A 35 -7.95 14.65 -3.95
C LYS A 35 -7.60 14.31 -2.50
N GLN A 36 -6.34 14.31 -2.11
CA GLN A 36 -5.92 14.04 -0.74
C GLN A 36 -5.82 15.34 0.07
N ALA A 37 -6.35 15.31 1.29
CA ALA A 37 -6.24 16.42 2.22
C ALA A 37 -4.91 16.43 3.01
N PHE A 38 -4.15 15.32 2.97
CA PHE A 38 -2.96 15.11 3.81
C PHE A 38 -3.22 15.44 5.29
N TYR A 39 -4.36 14.96 5.80
CA TYR A 39 -4.69 15.13 7.21
C TYR A 39 -3.66 14.41 8.06
N GLN A 40 -3.06 15.11 9.02
CA GLN A 40 -2.03 14.54 9.87
C GLN A 40 -2.67 13.63 10.93
N HIS A 41 -2.63 12.32 10.71
CA HIS A 41 -3.15 11.32 11.63
C HIS A 41 -2.19 11.06 12.81
N THR A 42 -0.88 11.10 12.54
CA THR A 42 0.20 10.97 13.51
C THR A 42 1.35 11.90 13.12
N GLN A 43 2.40 11.97 13.96
CA GLN A 43 3.61 12.72 13.63
C GLN A 43 4.38 12.16 12.41
N PHE A 44 4.09 10.92 12.00
CA PHE A 44 4.76 10.25 10.88
C PHE A 44 3.99 10.33 9.57
N THR A 45 2.74 10.81 9.58
CA THR A 45 1.94 10.98 8.38
C THR A 45 2.63 11.93 7.39
N HIS A 46 2.62 11.57 6.10
CA HIS A 46 3.04 12.49 5.04
C HIS A 46 2.25 13.80 5.09
N ALA A 47 2.98 14.92 5.19
CA ALA A 47 2.39 16.26 5.29
C ALA A 47 1.90 16.79 3.94
N ASP A 48 2.45 16.30 2.84
CA ASP A 48 2.16 16.78 1.50
C ASP A 48 2.47 15.75 0.41
N ALA A 49 2.04 16.06 -0.82
CA ALA A 49 2.25 15.24 -1.99
C ALA A 49 3.73 15.04 -2.34
N GLY A 50 4.62 16.01 -2.05
CA GLY A 50 6.05 15.90 -2.36
C GLY A 50 6.74 14.84 -1.51
N SER A 51 6.45 14.85 -0.20
CA SER A 51 6.96 13.83 0.73
C SER A 51 6.48 12.43 0.34
N LEU A 52 5.21 12.29 -0.04
CA LEU A 52 4.66 11.01 -0.49
C LEU A 52 5.29 10.56 -1.82
N LYS A 53 5.36 11.43 -2.84
CA LYS A 53 5.96 11.08 -4.14
C LYS A 53 7.39 10.56 -4.01
N THR A 54 8.17 11.16 -3.11
CA THR A 54 9.53 10.69 -2.81
C THR A 54 9.52 9.24 -2.33
N GLU A 55 8.61 8.88 -1.44
CA GLU A 55 8.47 7.50 -0.99
C GLU A 55 7.89 6.58 -2.08
N LEU A 56 6.95 7.04 -2.90
CA LEU A 56 6.39 6.23 -3.98
C LEU A 56 7.49 5.77 -4.97
N LEU A 57 8.48 6.60 -5.25
CA LEU A 57 9.65 6.22 -6.06
C LEU A 57 10.46 5.10 -5.38
N GLN A 58 10.66 5.20 -4.06
CA GLN A 58 11.35 4.16 -3.30
C GLN A 58 10.55 2.86 -3.29
N ILE A 59 9.22 2.93 -3.14
CA ILE A 59 8.32 1.78 -3.20
C ILE A 59 8.39 1.10 -4.56
N GLN A 60 8.47 1.87 -5.65
CA GLN A 60 8.61 1.31 -6.98
C GLN A 60 9.95 0.59 -7.17
N ALA A 61 11.03 1.14 -6.63
CA ALA A 61 12.37 0.56 -6.69
C ALA A 61 12.49 -0.73 -5.84
N ASP A 62 11.95 -0.71 -4.62
CA ASP A 62 12.05 -1.83 -3.68
C ASP A 62 10.97 -2.90 -3.91
N GLY A 63 9.84 -2.50 -4.49
CA GLY A 63 8.67 -3.33 -4.71
C GLY A 63 7.82 -3.59 -3.46
N PHE A 64 8.02 -2.84 -2.38
CA PHE A 64 7.25 -2.94 -1.14
C PHE A 64 6.98 -1.55 -0.56
N SER A 65 5.83 -1.39 0.08
CA SER A 65 5.51 -0.22 0.89
C SER A 65 5.37 -0.60 2.35
N TYR A 66 5.48 0.40 3.22
CA TYR A 66 5.26 0.24 4.65
C TYR A 66 4.34 1.34 5.15
N ASP A 67 3.53 1.00 6.14
CA ASP A 67 2.91 1.98 7.04
C ASP A 67 3.77 1.99 8.31
N ARG A 68 4.41 3.13 8.60
CA ARG A 68 5.32 3.31 9.72
C ARG A 68 4.65 4.12 10.82
N GLU A 69 3.50 3.64 11.28
CA GLU A 69 2.63 4.37 12.21
C GLU A 69 2.07 5.67 11.63
N GLU A 70 1.89 5.73 10.31
CA GLU A 70 1.50 6.94 9.60
C GLU A 70 -0.01 7.21 9.70
N HIS A 71 -0.82 6.17 9.83
CA HIS A 71 -2.27 6.31 10.02
C HIS A 71 -2.73 6.15 11.47
N GLU A 72 -2.09 5.27 12.25
CA GLU A 72 -2.43 5.00 13.64
C GLU A 72 -1.14 4.70 14.42
N THR A 73 -0.92 5.41 15.53
CA THR A 73 0.25 5.17 16.39
C THR A 73 0.23 3.75 16.93
N GLY A 74 1.38 3.09 16.88
CA GLY A 74 1.57 1.71 17.28
C GLY A 74 1.14 0.67 16.24
N ILE A 75 0.65 1.07 15.06
CA ILE A 75 0.30 0.16 13.96
C ILE A 75 1.35 0.25 12.86
N ILE A 76 1.87 -0.89 12.45
CA ILE A 76 2.82 -0.99 11.32
C ILE A 76 2.36 -2.04 10.33
N CYS A 77 2.67 -1.80 9.05
CA CYS A 77 2.34 -2.73 7.98
C CYS A 77 3.49 -2.84 6.98
N ILE A 78 3.59 -4.00 6.32
CA ILE A 78 4.26 -4.16 5.03
C ILE A 78 3.21 -4.51 3.97
N ALA A 79 3.31 -3.92 2.79
CA ALA A 79 2.37 -4.16 1.71
C ALA A 79 3.06 -4.23 0.34
N LYS A 80 2.36 -4.85 -0.61
CA LYS A 80 2.82 -5.01 -1.99
C LYS A 80 1.64 -4.90 -2.94
N ALA A 81 1.86 -4.20 -4.07
CA ALA A 81 0.85 -4.04 -5.10
C ALA A 81 0.64 -5.35 -5.87
N ILE A 82 -0.62 -5.66 -6.17
CA ILE A 82 -1.00 -6.73 -7.08
C ILE A 82 -1.10 -6.11 -8.47
N LEU A 83 -0.21 -6.51 -9.38
CA LEU A 83 -0.07 -5.90 -10.70
C LEU A 83 -0.61 -6.82 -11.80
N LEU A 84 -1.36 -6.24 -12.73
CA LEU A 84 -1.75 -6.87 -13.98
C LEU A 84 -1.29 -6.00 -15.14
N LYS A 85 -0.38 -6.52 -15.98
CA LYS A 85 0.24 -5.79 -17.10
C LYS A 85 0.84 -4.44 -16.66
N GLY A 86 1.50 -4.42 -15.50
CA GLY A 86 2.14 -3.23 -14.92
C GLY A 86 1.20 -2.24 -14.23
N ARG A 87 -0.13 -2.48 -14.24
CA ARG A 87 -1.11 -1.62 -13.54
C ARG A 87 -1.55 -2.25 -12.23
N PRO A 88 -1.73 -1.47 -11.15
CA PRO A 88 -2.25 -1.98 -9.90
C PRO A 88 -3.73 -2.32 -10.03
N ILE A 89 -4.09 -3.57 -9.69
CA ILE A 89 -5.48 -4.03 -9.56
C ILE A 89 -5.91 -4.20 -8.10
N GLY A 90 -4.97 -4.01 -7.16
CA GLY A 90 -5.16 -4.11 -5.72
C GLY A 90 -3.81 -4.11 -5.01
N ALA A 91 -3.82 -4.34 -3.70
CA ALA A 91 -2.63 -4.57 -2.91
C ALA A 91 -2.96 -5.53 -1.76
N LEU A 92 -1.94 -6.23 -1.28
CA LEU A 92 -2.02 -7.09 -0.10
C LEU A 92 -1.07 -6.54 0.97
N SER A 93 -1.46 -6.65 2.24
CA SER A 93 -0.62 -6.25 3.36
C SER A 93 -0.69 -7.23 4.52
N ILE A 94 0.35 -7.19 5.35
CA ILE A 94 0.38 -7.83 6.66
C ILE A 94 0.53 -6.70 7.67
N THR A 95 -0.41 -6.63 8.62
CA THR A 95 -0.51 -5.58 9.62
C THR A 95 -0.26 -6.15 11.00
N THR A 96 0.52 -5.43 11.80
CA THR A 96 0.83 -5.79 13.18
C THR A 96 0.95 -4.54 14.05
N THR A 97 1.36 -4.72 15.30
CA THR A 97 1.60 -3.62 16.23
C THR A 97 3.07 -3.54 16.62
N THR A 98 3.53 -2.33 16.97
CA THR A 98 4.91 -2.10 17.45
C THR A 98 5.20 -2.77 18.79
N ALA A 99 4.16 -3.22 19.51
CA ALA A 99 4.30 -4.03 20.72
C ALA A 99 4.71 -5.49 20.44
N LEU A 100 4.47 -5.99 19.22
CA LEU A 100 4.76 -7.36 18.83
C LEU A 100 5.96 -7.47 17.89
N HIS A 101 6.14 -6.49 17.00
CA HIS A 101 7.18 -6.51 15.98
C HIS A 101 7.77 -5.12 15.75
N SER A 102 9.05 -5.10 15.37
CA SER A 102 9.72 -3.92 14.83
C SER A 102 9.44 -3.75 13.33
N LEU A 103 9.78 -2.58 12.75
CA LEU A 103 9.75 -2.39 11.29
C LEU A 103 10.72 -3.32 10.56
N ASP A 104 11.86 -3.63 11.16
CA ASP A 104 12.87 -4.50 10.56
C ASP A 104 12.40 -5.96 10.50
N ASP A 105 11.64 -6.41 11.50
CA ASP A 105 11.04 -7.76 11.54
C ASP A 105 10.12 -7.99 10.34
N LEU A 106 9.45 -6.94 9.83
CA LEU A 106 8.56 -7.03 8.68
C LEU A 106 9.28 -7.47 7.40
N ASN A 107 10.62 -7.32 7.33
CA ASN A 107 11.41 -7.76 6.18
C ASN A 107 11.36 -9.29 6.00
N GLU A 108 11.18 -10.05 7.08
CA GLU A 108 11.02 -11.51 7.03
C GLU A 108 9.75 -11.90 6.25
N TRP A 109 8.77 -11.00 6.16
CA TRP A 109 7.50 -11.26 5.47
C TRP A 109 7.53 -10.91 3.98
N LYS A 110 8.62 -10.35 3.46
CA LYS A 110 8.75 -10.00 2.03
C LYS A 110 8.51 -11.20 1.11
N GLN A 111 9.13 -12.34 1.43
CA GLN A 111 9.00 -13.55 0.63
C GLN A 111 7.56 -14.11 0.63
N PRO A 112 6.92 -14.42 1.78
CA PRO A 112 5.56 -14.94 1.78
C PRO A 112 4.54 -13.95 1.20
N LEU A 113 4.71 -12.65 1.45
CA LEU A 113 3.87 -11.61 0.84
C LEU A 113 3.99 -11.60 -0.69
N THR A 114 5.20 -11.72 -1.22
CA THR A 114 5.44 -11.77 -2.67
C THR A 114 4.78 -12.99 -3.29
N GLN A 115 4.95 -14.17 -2.68
CA GLN A 115 4.32 -15.40 -3.16
C GLN A 115 2.80 -15.28 -3.22
N ALA A 116 2.18 -14.73 -2.17
CA ALA A 116 0.73 -14.52 -2.14
C ALA A 116 0.26 -13.53 -3.22
N VAL A 117 0.95 -12.41 -3.38
CA VAL A 117 0.65 -11.41 -4.41
C VAL A 117 0.77 -11.99 -5.82
N GLU A 118 1.81 -12.78 -6.09
CA GLU A 118 2.02 -13.40 -7.40
C GLU A 118 0.96 -14.46 -7.71
N GLN A 119 0.55 -15.27 -6.73
CA GLN A 119 -0.54 -16.22 -6.89
C GLN A 119 -1.88 -15.53 -7.21
N ILE A 120 -2.19 -14.44 -6.50
CA ILE A 120 -3.38 -13.63 -6.79
C ILE A 120 -3.29 -13.02 -8.19
N ALA A 121 -2.16 -12.41 -8.54
CA ALA A 121 -1.96 -11.79 -9.85
C ALA A 121 -2.06 -12.81 -11.00
N GLN A 122 -1.53 -14.01 -10.81
CA GLN A 122 -1.63 -15.09 -11.79
C GLN A 122 -3.08 -15.54 -11.98
N THR A 123 -3.82 -15.75 -10.88
CA THR A 123 -5.23 -16.15 -10.92
C THR A 123 -6.10 -15.06 -11.56
N ALA A 124 -5.80 -13.79 -11.30
CA ALA A 124 -6.51 -12.65 -11.87
C ALA A 124 -6.34 -12.52 -13.40
N LYS A 125 -5.32 -13.13 -14.02
CA LYS A 125 -5.17 -13.15 -15.49
C LYS A 125 -6.26 -13.95 -16.18
N ASP A 126 -6.67 -15.05 -15.53
CA ASP A 126 -7.64 -16.00 -16.07
C ASP A 126 -9.07 -15.65 -15.62
N TRP A 127 -9.21 -14.69 -14.69
CA TRP A 127 -10.50 -14.24 -14.21
C TRP A 127 -11.27 -13.50 -15.31
N GLN A 128 -12.45 -14.04 -15.64
CA GLN A 128 -13.44 -13.36 -16.45
C GLN A 128 -14.55 -12.84 -15.54
N PHE A 129 -15.01 -11.62 -15.78
CA PHE A 129 -16.24 -11.16 -15.13
C PHE A 129 -17.36 -12.15 -15.45
N PRO A 130 -18.19 -12.55 -14.46
CA PRO A 130 -19.38 -13.34 -14.76
C PRO A 130 -20.18 -12.62 -15.84
N THR A 131 -20.29 -13.24 -17.02
CA THR A 131 -21.22 -12.76 -18.05
C THR A 131 -22.62 -13.02 -17.54
N LEU A 132 -23.41 -11.95 -17.46
CA LEU A 132 -24.86 -12.03 -17.19
C LEU A 132 -25.57 -12.86 -18.26
#